data_AF-A0A1I3EVC3-F1
#
_entry.id   AF-A0A1I3EVC3-F1
#
_cell.length_a   1.000
_cell.length_b   1.000
_cell.length_c   1.000
_cell.angle_alpha   90.00
_cell.angle_beta   90.00
_cell.angle_gamma   90.00
#
_symmetry.space_group_name_H-M   'P 1'
#
loop_
_entity.id
_entity.type
_entity.pdbx_description
1 polymer ?
#
loop_
_entity_poly.entity_id
_entity_poly.type
_entity_poly.pdbx_seq_one_letter_code
_entity_poly.pdbx_strand_id
1 'polypeptide(L)'
;MELNDIISVVEDKAKQIADEEIVKYNKAFPELNLTEEARDLTRQRALSQLTLQLSKFHFKDGSELDEQFNEWFASNEEEDLRKACKHCLDSEAKKIRESASGNLSSLDAYLKKHLGSAHTID
;
A
#
# COMPACT_ATOMS: atom_id res chain seq x y z
N MET A 1 -21.98 -5.98 23.01
CA MET A 1 -21.20 -5.61 21.81
C MET A 1 -20.25 -6.76 21.57
N GLU A 2 -20.41 -7.47 20.46
CA GLU A 2 -19.63 -8.68 20.17
C GLU A 2 -18.28 -8.29 19.58
N LEU A 3 -17.21 -9.00 19.97
CA LEU A 3 -15.85 -8.74 19.49
C LEU A 3 -15.72 -8.84 17.96
N ASN A 4 -16.60 -9.63 17.35
CA ASN A 4 -16.68 -9.84 15.90
C ASN A 4 -17.10 -8.57 15.16
N ASP A 5 -17.98 -7.74 15.74
CA ASP A 5 -18.46 -6.52 15.09
C ASP A 5 -17.33 -5.49 14.98
N ILE A 6 -16.48 -5.39 16.00
CA ILE A 6 -15.32 -4.49 16.04
C ILE A 6 -14.30 -4.86 14.96
N ILE A 7 -14.05 -6.16 14.78
CA ILE A 7 -13.08 -6.66 13.81
C ILE A 7 -13.53 -6.29 12.39
N SER A 8 -14.80 -6.49 12.05
CA SER A 8 -15.32 -6.18 10.71
C SER A 8 -15.24 -4.69 10.38
N VAL A 9 -15.60 -3.81 11.32
CA VAL A 9 -15.52 -2.35 11.12
C VAL A 9 -14.09 -1.90 10.84
N VAL A 10 -13.13 -2.48 11.53
CA VAL A 10 -11.71 -2.17 11.38
C VAL A 10 -11.18 -2.69 10.05
N GLU A 11 -11.51 -3.93 9.70
CA GLU A 11 -11.12 -4.54 8.43
C GLU A 11 -11.63 -3.73 7.24
N ASP A 12 -12.91 -3.35 7.27
CA ASP A 12 -13.53 -2.57 6.21
C ASP A 12 -12.90 -1.18 6.10
N LYS A 13 -12.64 -0.52 7.24
CA LYS A 13 -11.98 0.80 7.23
C LYS A 13 -10.56 0.75 6.71
N ALA A 14 -9.77 -0.22 7.17
CA ALA A 14 -8.39 -0.39 6.73
C ALA A 14 -8.33 -0.67 5.23
N LYS A 15 -9.21 -1.54 4.73
CA LYS A 15 -9.32 -1.86 3.31
C LYS A 15 -9.75 -0.66 2.48
N GLN A 16 -10.75 0.10 2.95
CA GLN A 16 -11.21 1.33 2.30
C GLN A 16 -10.05 2.31 2.09
N ILE A 17 -9.29 2.59 3.15
CA ILE A 17 -8.17 3.55 3.09
C ILE A 17 -7.05 3.05 2.20
N ALA A 18 -6.71 1.76 2.29
CA ALA A 18 -5.71 1.15 1.42
C ALA A 18 -6.11 1.26 -0.06
N ASP A 19 -7.35 0.94 -0.41
CA ASP A 19 -7.85 1.00 -1.78
C ASP A 19 -7.88 2.45 -2.30
N GLU A 20 -8.28 3.42 -1.48
CA GLU A 20 -8.20 4.85 -1.82
C GLU A 20 -6.77 5.29 -2.13
N GLU A 21 -5.80 4.91 -1.29
CA GLU A 21 -4.40 5.27 -1.49
C GLU A 21 -3.78 4.55 -2.71
N ILE A 22 -4.12 3.28 -2.95
CA ILE A 22 -3.72 2.55 -4.16
C ILE A 22 -4.22 3.27 -5.42
N VAL A 23 -5.50 3.71 -5.43
CA VAL A 23 -6.06 4.44 -6.57
C VAL A 23 -5.38 5.79 -6.76
N LYS A 24 -5.13 6.55 -5.68
CA LYS A 24 -4.38 7.81 -5.75
C LYS A 24 -2.97 7.60 -6.29
N TYR A 25 -2.29 6.55 -5.82
CA TYR A 25 -0.93 6.22 -6.23
C TYR A 25 -0.87 5.84 -7.71
N ASN A 26 -1.77 4.99 -8.18
CA ASN A 26 -1.88 4.63 -9.60
C ASN A 26 -2.16 5.85 -10.50
N LYS A 27 -2.96 6.81 -10.03
CA LYS A 27 -3.20 8.07 -10.76
C LYS A 27 -1.96 8.97 -10.80
N ALA A 28 -1.16 8.99 -9.74
CA ALA A 28 0.06 9.78 -9.66
C ALA A 28 1.23 9.16 -10.47
N PHE A 29 1.25 7.84 -10.59
CA PHE A 29 2.30 7.08 -11.28
C PHE A 29 1.69 6.06 -12.26
N PRO A 30 1.01 6.51 -13.32
CA PRO A 30 0.33 5.61 -14.28
C PRO A 30 1.30 4.71 -15.05
N GLU A 31 2.59 5.08 -15.12
CA GLU A 31 3.66 4.28 -15.72
C GLU A 31 4.06 3.07 -14.87
N LEU A 32 3.72 3.09 -13.57
CA LEU A 32 4.03 2.03 -12.64
C LEU A 32 2.88 1.00 -12.62
N ASN A 33 3.13 -0.17 -13.18
CA ASN A 33 2.20 -1.30 -13.05
C ASN A 33 2.30 -1.90 -11.64
N LEU A 34 1.52 -1.38 -10.69
CA LEU A 34 1.37 -2.01 -9.37
C LEU A 34 0.86 -3.44 -9.53
N THR A 35 1.67 -4.41 -9.07
CA THR A 35 1.32 -5.83 -9.04
C THR A 35 0.16 -6.07 -8.07
N GLU A 36 -0.56 -7.17 -8.26
CA GLU A 36 -1.63 -7.59 -7.33
C GLU A 36 -1.05 -7.83 -5.92
N GLU A 37 0.12 -8.46 -5.84
CA GLU A 37 0.86 -8.66 -4.59
C GLU A 37 1.14 -7.34 -3.85
N ALA A 38 1.59 -6.29 -4.55
CA ALA A 38 1.85 -4.99 -3.93
C ALA A 38 0.57 -4.35 -3.35
N ARG A 39 -0.57 -4.53 -4.01
CA ARG A 39 -1.87 -4.05 -3.54
C ARG A 39 -2.31 -4.83 -2.30
N ASP A 40 -2.17 -6.15 -2.31
CA ASP A 40 -2.54 -6.99 -1.18
C ASP A 40 -1.65 -6.76 0.04
N LEU A 41 -0.34 -6.59 -0.16
CA LEU A 41 0.58 -6.19 0.90
C LEU A 41 0.20 -4.84 1.50
N THR A 42 -0.22 -3.88 0.68
CA THR A 42 -0.68 -2.57 1.16
C THR A 42 -1.94 -2.70 2.02
N ARG A 43 -2.90 -3.53 1.61
CA ARG A 43 -4.12 -3.82 2.41
C ARG A 43 -3.79 -4.52 3.73
N GLN A 44 -2.95 -5.54 3.69
CA GLN A 44 -2.50 -6.25 4.89
C GLN A 44 -1.74 -5.32 5.85
N ARG A 45 -0.93 -4.42 5.31
CA ARG A 45 -0.21 -3.42 6.09
C ARG A 45 -1.16 -2.44 6.76
N ALA A 46 -2.17 -1.95 6.03
CA ALA A 46 -3.19 -1.07 6.58
C ALA A 46 -3.97 -1.75 7.71
N LEU A 47 -4.40 -3.00 7.50
CA LEU A 47 -5.10 -3.78 8.52
C LEU A 47 -4.23 -3.97 9.76
N SER A 48 -2.99 -4.44 9.58
CA SER A 48 -2.06 -4.66 10.70
C SER A 48 -1.80 -3.39 11.50
N GLN A 49 -1.65 -2.25 10.81
CA GLN A 49 -1.45 -0.96 11.45
C GLN A 49 -2.70 -0.58 12.26
N LEU A 50 -3.89 -0.61 11.66
CA LEU A 50 -5.10 -0.18 12.34
C LEU A 50 -5.47 -1.10 13.52
N THR A 51 -5.28 -2.41 13.37
CA THR A 51 -5.45 -3.39 14.45
C THR A 51 -4.49 -3.14 15.62
N LEU A 52 -3.25 -2.71 15.36
CA LEU A 52 -2.31 -2.34 16.43
C LEU A 52 -2.82 -1.12 17.22
N GLN A 53 -3.37 -0.13 16.50
CA GLN A 53 -3.82 1.15 17.08
C GLN A 53 -5.16 1.06 17.80
N LEU A 54 -5.97 0.04 17.50
CA LEU A 54 -7.18 -0.28 18.26
C LEU A 54 -6.93 -0.43 19.76
N SER A 55 -5.72 -0.85 20.17
CA SER A 55 -5.36 -0.90 21.59
C SER A 55 -5.49 0.44 22.32
N LYS A 56 -5.48 1.57 21.58
CA LYS A 56 -5.67 2.93 22.11
C LYS A 56 -7.13 3.39 22.06
N PHE A 57 -8.00 2.67 21.35
CA PHE A 57 -9.40 3.00 21.23
C PHE A 57 -10.15 2.59 22.50
N HIS A 58 -10.88 3.53 23.09
CA HIS A 58 -11.65 3.31 24.31
C HIS A 58 -13.14 3.40 23.99
N PHE A 59 -13.85 2.30 24.18
CA PHE A 59 -15.29 2.23 23.98
C PHE A 59 -16.02 3.00 25.08
N LYS A 60 -16.98 3.85 24.68
CA LYS A 60 -17.96 4.45 25.59
C LYS A 60 -19.24 3.64 25.53
N ASP A 61 -19.76 3.29 26.71
CA ASP A 61 -21.04 2.59 26.81
C ASP A 61 -22.19 3.51 26.32
N GLY A 62 -23.11 2.95 25.52
CA GLY A 62 -24.35 3.61 25.11
C GLY A 62 -24.30 4.44 23.82
N SER A 63 -23.22 4.37 23.03
CA SER A 63 -23.14 5.00 21.69
C SER A 63 -22.84 3.96 20.60
N GLU A 64 -23.24 4.23 19.36
CA GLU A 64 -23.00 3.34 18.22
C GLU A 64 -21.50 3.13 17.97
N LEU A 65 -21.11 1.86 17.78
CA LEU A 65 -19.71 1.46 17.58
C LEU A 65 -19.07 2.19 16.39
N ASP A 66 -19.77 2.18 15.26
CA ASP A 66 -19.29 2.75 14.00
C ASP A 66 -19.02 4.25 14.14
N GLU A 67 -19.90 4.98 14.81
CA GLU A 67 -19.76 6.42 14.99
C GLU A 67 -18.55 6.74 15.87
N GLN A 68 -18.44 6.08 17.03
CA GLN A 68 -17.29 6.25 17.92
C GLN A 68 -15.96 5.92 17.23
N PHE A 69 -15.93 4.82 16.48
CA PHE A 69 -14.73 4.39 15.78
C PHE A 69 -14.35 5.36 14.67
N ASN A 70 -15.30 5.80 13.85
CA ASN A 70 -15.04 6.73 12.75
C ASN A 70 -14.54 8.10 13.28
N GLU A 71 -15.12 8.61 14.36
CA GLU A 71 -14.67 9.86 14.99
C GLU A 71 -13.24 9.75 15.53
N TRP A 72 -12.95 8.66 16.25
CA TRP A 72 -11.61 8.40 16.77
C TRP A 72 -10.61 8.23 15.63
N PHE A 73 -10.96 7.44 14.62
CA PHE A 73 -10.10 7.16 13.47
C PHE A 73 -9.73 8.45 12.73
N ALA A 74 -10.72 9.28 12.39
CA ALA A 74 -10.52 10.53 11.67
C ALA A 74 -9.61 11.51 12.44
N SER A 75 -9.73 11.53 13.77
CA SER A 75 -9.00 12.48 14.62
C SER A 75 -7.57 12.02 14.98
N ASN A 76 -7.30 10.72 14.97
CA ASN A 76 -6.08 10.16 15.57
C ASN A 76 -5.23 9.32 14.61
N GLU A 77 -5.85 8.53 13.74
CA GLU A 77 -5.14 7.45 13.04
C GLU A 77 -5.23 7.53 11.50
N GLU A 78 -6.17 8.30 10.94
CA GLU A 78 -6.37 8.36 9.49
C GLU A 78 -5.12 8.82 8.74
N GLU A 79 -4.49 9.91 9.18
CA GLU A 79 -3.32 10.46 8.50
C GLU A 79 -2.12 9.49 8.57
N ASP A 80 -1.91 8.88 9.73
CA ASP A 80 -0.81 7.93 9.95
C ASP A 80 -1.02 6.63 9.16
N LEU A 81 -2.26 6.15 9.07
CA LEU A 81 -2.62 5.02 8.23
C LEU A 81 -2.36 5.31 6.74
N ARG A 82 -2.75 6.50 6.26
CA ARG A 82 -2.49 6.93 4.88
C ARG A 82 -0.99 7.02 4.59
N LYS A 83 -0.19 7.59 5.52
CA LYS A 83 1.27 7.62 5.40
C LYS A 83 1.86 6.22 5.36
N ALA A 84 1.41 5.30 6.22
CA ALA A 84 1.87 3.93 6.23
C ALA A 84 1.57 3.19 4.91
N CYS A 85 0.38 3.39 4.35
CA CYS A 85 0.00 2.86 3.03
C CYS A 85 0.91 3.41 1.93
N LYS A 86 1.13 4.73 1.92
CA LYS A 86 2.02 5.38 0.95
C LYS A 86 3.45 4.85 1.03
N HIS A 87 4.01 4.72 2.23
CA HIS A 87 5.35 4.16 2.42
C HIS A 87 5.46 2.72 1.93
N CYS A 88 4.42 1.91 2.12
CA CYS A 88 4.35 0.55 1.58
C CYS A 88 4.39 0.59 0.05
N LEU A 89 3.56 1.42 -0.57
CA LEU A 89 3.49 1.59 -2.02
C LEU A 89 4.80 2.11 -2.62
N ASP A 90 5.46 3.07 -1.97
CA ASP A 90 6.78 3.56 -2.39
C ASP A 90 7.85 2.45 -2.34
N SER A 91 7.80 1.59 -1.32
CA SER A 91 8.72 0.46 -1.19
C SER A 91 8.50 -0.57 -2.30
N GLU A 92 7.25 -0.94 -2.58
CA GLU A 92 6.93 -1.88 -3.65
C GLU A 92 7.21 -1.28 -5.04
N ALA A 93 6.89 -0.01 -5.26
CA ALA A 93 7.21 0.70 -6.49
C ALA A 93 8.72 0.70 -6.76
N LYS A 94 9.54 0.90 -5.72
CA LYS A 94 11.00 0.80 -5.82
C LYS A 94 11.44 -0.60 -6.24
N LYS A 95 10.92 -1.67 -5.63
CA LYS A 95 11.23 -3.06 -6.00
C LYS A 95 10.84 -3.38 -7.45
N ILE A 96 9.68 -2.89 -7.90
CA ILE A 96 9.21 -3.06 -9.28
C ILE A 96 10.18 -2.38 -10.26
N ARG A 97 10.57 -1.13 -9.97
CA ARG A 97 11.54 -0.37 -10.79
C ARG A 97 12.91 -1.03 -10.82
N GLU A 98 13.40 -1.49 -9.67
CA GLU A 98 14.69 -2.20 -9.57
C GLU A 98 14.67 -3.51 -10.39
N SER A 99 13.59 -4.28 -10.28
CA SER A 99 13.41 -5.53 -11.03
C SER A 99 13.32 -5.29 -12.54
N ALA A 100 12.67 -4.20 -12.97
CA ALA A 100 12.65 -3.79 -14.38
C ALA A 100 14.05 -3.38 -14.89
N SER A 101 14.83 -2.66 -14.07
CA SER A 101 16.18 -2.18 -14.42
C SER A 101 17.24 -3.29 -14.43
N GLY A 102 17.13 -4.29 -13.55
CA GLY A 102 18.07 -5.43 -13.46
C GLY A 102 18.00 -6.35 -14.69
N ASN A 103 16.82 -6.46 -15.30
CA ASN A 103 16.64 -7.26 -16.53
C ASN A 103 17.23 -6.59 -17.77
N LEU A 104 17.25 -5.25 -17.84
CA LEU A 104 17.86 -4.52 -18.94
C LEU A 104 19.40 -4.59 -18.88
N SER A 105 20.00 -4.44 -17.69
CA SER A 105 21.46 -4.45 -17.54
C SER A 105 22.12 -5.76 -17.97
N SER A 106 21.46 -6.90 -17.81
CA SER A 106 22.02 -8.21 -18.18
C SER A 106 21.87 -8.50 -19.67
N LEU A 107 20.72 -8.16 -20.27
CA LEU A 107 20.51 -8.26 -21.71
C LEU A 107 21.40 -7.27 -22.48
N ASP A 108 21.52 -6.02 -22.04
CA ASP A 108 22.40 -5.02 -22.67
C ASP A 108 23.88 -5.41 -22.53
N ALA A 109 24.29 -5.93 -21.37
CA ALA A 109 25.64 -6.47 -21.19
C ALA A 109 25.89 -7.70 -22.08
N TYR A 110 24.88 -8.57 -22.27
CA TYR A 110 24.95 -9.74 -23.13
C TYR A 110 25.01 -9.35 -24.62
N LEU A 111 24.13 -8.44 -25.07
CA LEU A 111 24.10 -7.91 -26.44
C LEU A 111 25.42 -7.19 -26.76
N LYS A 112 25.94 -6.36 -25.85
CA LYS A 112 27.24 -5.69 -26.02
C LYS A 112 28.42 -6.66 -26.10
N LYS A 113 28.34 -7.79 -25.38
CA LYS A 113 29.39 -8.83 -25.36
C LYS A 113 29.32 -9.78 -26.56
N HIS A 114 28.12 -10.05 -27.10
CA HIS A 114 27.92 -11.03 -28.18
C HIS A 114 27.68 -10.43 -29.57
N LEU A 115 27.16 -9.21 -29.67
CA LEU A 115 26.94 -8.53 -30.97
C LEU A 115 28.10 -7.60 -31.37
N GLY A 116 29.06 -7.34 -30.47
CA GLY A 116 30.19 -6.46 -30.74
C GLY A 116 29.78 -5.03 -31.07
N SER A 117 30.75 -4.11 -31.18
CA SER A 117 30.52 -2.69 -31.53
C SER A 117 30.08 -2.47 -33.00
N ALA A 118 29.09 -3.24 -33.48
CA ALA A 118 28.55 -3.15 -34.84
C ALA A 118 27.08 -2.68 -34.86
N HIS A 119 26.67 -1.87 -33.88
CA HIS A 119 25.41 -1.13 -33.95
C HIS A 119 25.65 0.34 -33.61
N THR A 120 26.34 1.04 -34.51
CA THR A 120 26.08 2.47 -34.68
C THR A 120 24.73 2.56 -35.40
N ILE A 121 23.69 2.97 -34.66
CA ILE A 121 22.47 3.49 -35.27
C ILE A 121 22.84 4.87 -35.83
N ASP A 122 22.75 5.02 -37.14
CA ASP A 122 22.58 6.32 -37.81
C ASP A 122 21.06 6.56 -37.97
#